data_AF-A0A194UNR3-F1
#
_entry.id   AF-A0A194UNR3-F1
#
_cell.length_a   1.000
_cell.length_b   1.000
_cell.length_c   1.000
_cell.angle_alpha   90.00
_cell.angle_beta   90.00
_cell.angle_gamma   90.00
#
_symmetry.space_group_name_H-M   'P 1'
#
loop_
_entity.id
_entity.type
_entity.pdbx_description
1 polymer ?
#
loop_
_entity_poly.entity_id
_entity_poly.type
_entity_poly.pdbx_seq_one_letter_code
_entity_poly.pdbx_strand_id
1 'polypeptide(L)'
;MTRPRPRDTELSREENRRKALAGVQAIFDRYKLVRARTGPAFDNAAMEKVIILDASIGPPYDVSSSASPAAGPGAGALPPPPDTGIVSSCTSRLYIGEDFGNYNGVMHGGAAGVIFDMLTTIALGPIARPGFWAFLGGVTRTLNLSYLKAVPIGTTVIVHAYAYQVGKRSAYIKGWMTSEHGKTTYAVCDHHKLYLPMLKEHLELRVPWDDLWDANGQEKSKSKL
;
A
#
# COMPACT_ATOMS: atom_id res chain seq x y z
N MET A 1 3.10 -17.42 -41.15
CA MET A 1 1.95 -17.69 -40.26
C MET A 1 2.26 -17.12 -38.88
N THR A 2 1.79 -15.91 -38.61
CA THR A 2 1.93 -15.22 -37.33
C THR A 2 0.89 -15.76 -36.35
N ARG A 3 1.35 -16.32 -35.22
CA ARG A 3 0.45 -16.68 -34.11
C ARG A 3 -0.31 -15.43 -33.65
N PRO A 4 -1.64 -15.49 -33.43
CA PRO A 4 -2.36 -14.38 -32.84
C PRO A 4 -1.85 -14.16 -31.40
N ARG A 5 -1.55 -12.90 -31.05
CA ARG A 5 -1.30 -12.49 -29.67
C ARG A 5 -2.55 -12.80 -28.83
N PRO A 6 -2.42 -13.35 -27.61
CA PRO A 6 -3.56 -13.51 -26.72
C PRO A 6 -4.23 -12.14 -26.54
N ARG A 7 -5.56 -12.09 -26.67
CA ARG A 7 -6.33 -10.89 -26.35
C ARG A 7 -6.10 -10.58 -24.88
N ASP A 8 -5.39 -9.49 -24.61
CA ASP A 8 -5.19 -8.94 -23.28
C ASP A 8 -6.56 -8.78 -22.62
N THR A 9 -6.81 -9.56 -21.58
CA THR A 9 -7.86 -9.32 -20.60
C THR A 9 -7.43 -8.16 -19.70
N GLU A 10 -7.10 -7.02 -20.29
CA GLU A 10 -6.86 -5.77 -19.57
C GLU A 10 -8.21 -5.34 -18.99
N LEU A 11 -8.35 -5.45 -17.67
CA LEU A 11 -9.45 -4.82 -16.94
C LEU A 11 -9.51 -3.35 -17.37
N SER A 12 -10.70 -2.82 -17.63
CA SER A 12 -10.83 -1.37 -17.79
C SER A 12 -10.22 -0.68 -16.57
N ARG A 13 -9.69 0.53 -16.73
CA ARG A 13 -9.07 1.31 -15.64
C ARG A 13 -9.94 1.33 -14.38
N GLU A 14 -11.24 1.47 -14.55
CA GLU A 14 -12.21 1.45 -13.46
C GLU A 14 -12.36 0.07 -12.81
N GLU A 15 -12.44 -1.01 -13.59
CA GLU A 15 -12.49 -2.38 -13.07
C GLU A 15 -11.22 -2.77 -12.32
N ASN A 16 -10.04 -2.38 -12.83
CA ASN A 16 -8.77 -2.60 -12.15
C ASN A 16 -8.75 -1.85 -10.82
N ARG A 17 -9.03 -0.54 -10.83
CA ARG A 17 -9.10 0.27 -9.61
C ARG A 17 -10.05 -0.32 -8.59
N ARG A 18 -11.25 -0.70 -9.02
CA ARG A 18 -12.27 -1.30 -8.15
C ARG A 18 -11.81 -2.61 -7.52
N LYS A 19 -11.20 -3.49 -8.33
CA LYS A 19 -10.65 -4.76 -7.84
C LYS A 19 -9.47 -4.54 -6.91
N ALA A 20 -8.56 -3.64 -7.25
CA ALA A 20 -7.40 -3.30 -6.43
C ALA A 20 -7.83 -2.74 -5.06
N LEU A 21 -8.81 -1.82 -5.06
CA LEU A 21 -9.41 -1.28 -3.83
C LEU A 21 -10.08 -2.37 -2.99
N ALA A 22 -10.77 -3.33 -3.59
CA ALA A 22 -11.33 -4.46 -2.86
C ALA A 22 -10.25 -5.34 -2.19
N GLY A 23 -9.11 -5.55 -2.86
CA GLY A 23 -7.97 -6.27 -2.29
C GLY A 23 -7.32 -5.54 -1.12
N VAL A 24 -7.23 -4.21 -1.21
CA VAL A 24 -6.79 -3.37 -0.10
C VAL A 24 -7.83 -3.37 1.03
N GLN A 25 -9.13 -3.26 0.74
CA GLN A 25 -10.18 -3.27 1.75
C GLN A 25 -10.20 -4.57 2.55
N ALA A 26 -9.94 -5.70 1.89
CA ALA A 26 -9.84 -7.02 2.53
C ALA A 26 -8.80 -7.08 3.66
N ILE A 27 -7.71 -6.30 3.54
CA ILE A 27 -6.71 -6.14 4.61
C ILE A 27 -7.36 -5.54 5.85
N PHE A 28 -8.08 -4.44 5.70
CA PHE A 28 -8.74 -3.74 6.81
C PHE A 28 -9.85 -4.57 7.43
N ASP A 29 -10.63 -5.28 6.62
CA ASP A 29 -11.70 -6.15 7.11
C ASP A 29 -11.12 -7.28 7.95
N ARG A 30 -10.05 -7.93 7.48
CA ARG A 30 -9.36 -8.97 8.23
C ARG A 30 -8.70 -8.40 9.49
N TYR A 31 -8.07 -7.23 9.41
CA TYR A 31 -7.49 -6.55 10.56
C TYR A 31 -8.53 -6.33 11.67
N LYS A 32 -9.73 -5.84 11.32
CA LYS A 32 -10.83 -5.64 12.27
C LYS A 32 -11.29 -6.95 12.90
N LEU A 33 -11.37 -8.04 12.13
CA LEU A 33 -11.74 -9.35 12.66
C LEU A 33 -10.70 -9.90 13.65
N VAL A 34 -9.40 -9.75 13.34
CA VAL A 34 -8.32 -10.15 14.26
C VAL A 34 -8.36 -9.29 15.52
N ARG A 35 -8.42 -7.96 15.36
CA ARG A 35 -8.52 -6.99 16.47
C ARG A 35 -9.71 -7.27 17.39
N ALA A 36 -10.86 -7.65 16.84
CA ALA A 36 -12.04 -7.98 17.64
C ALA A 36 -11.83 -9.20 18.54
N ARG A 37 -10.89 -10.10 18.20
CA ARG A 37 -10.54 -11.28 19.01
C ARG A 37 -9.39 -11.01 19.98
N THR A 38 -8.38 -10.24 19.56
CA THR A 38 -7.10 -10.11 20.28
C THR A 38 -6.87 -8.75 20.93
N GLY A 39 -7.74 -7.78 20.68
CA GLY A 39 -7.55 -6.39 21.08
C GLY A 39 -6.70 -5.58 20.08
N PRO A 40 -6.51 -4.26 20.33
CA PRO A 40 -5.74 -3.38 19.46
C PRO A 40 -4.26 -3.74 19.44
N ALA A 41 -3.67 -3.81 18.26
CA ALA A 41 -2.24 -3.95 18.08
C ALA A 41 -1.53 -2.58 18.12
N PHE A 42 -0.20 -2.59 18.13
CA PHE A 42 0.64 -1.40 18.15
C PHE A 42 0.35 -0.43 16.98
N ASP A 43 -0.04 -0.98 15.83
CA ASP A 43 -0.36 -0.25 14.60
C ASP A 43 -1.82 0.23 14.51
N ASN A 44 -2.66 0.00 15.55
CA ASN A 44 -4.10 0.25 15.49
C ASN A 44 -4.44 1.68 15.11
N ALA A 45 -3.74 2.66 15.66
CA ALA A 45 -3.99 4.07 15.35
C ALA A 45 -3.84 4.36 13.84
N ALA A 46 -2.80 3.80 13.21
CA ALA A 46 -2.56 3.98 11.78
C ALA A 46 -3.63 3.25 10.94
N MET A 47 -3.94 2.01 11.31
CA MET A 47 -4.90 1.18 10.58
C MET A 47 -6.35 1.65 10.72
N GLU A 48 -6.70 2.32 11.81
CA GLU A 48 -8.05 2.83 12.08
C GLU A 48 -8.31 4.19 11.42
N LYS A 49 -7.28 5.05 11.33
CA LYS A 49 -7.41 6.44 10.86
C LYS A 49 -7.07 6.63 9.39
N VAL A 50 -6.43 5.65 8.75
CA VAL A 50 -6.08 5.76 7.33
C VAL A 50 -7.30 5.71 6.42
N ILE A 51 -7.29 6.54 5.39
CA ILE A 51 -8.29 6.56 4.32
C ILE A 51 -7.58 6.18 3.02
N ILE A 52 -8.07 5.13 2.34
CA ILE A 52 -7.53 4.73 1.04
C ILE A 52 -8.12 5.63 -0.05
N LEU A 53 -7.24 6.24 -0.86
CA LEU A 53 -7.63 7.14 -1.95
C LEU A 53 -7.66 6.42 -3.30
N ASP A 54 -6.62 5.62 -3.55
CA ASP A 54 -6.45 4.90 -4.81
C ASP A 54 -5.67 3.59 -4.61
N ALA A 55 -5.91 2.63 -5.49
CA ALA A 55 -5.12 1.41 -5.59
C ALA A 55 -5.18 0.87 -7.02
N SER A 56 -4.10 0.21 -7.46
CA SER A 56 -3.99 -0.32 -8.81
C SER A 56 -3.15 -1.59 -8.85
N ILE A 57 -3.51 -2.52 -9.75
CA ILE A 57 -2.61 -3.56 -10.22
C ILE A 57 -1.77 -2.91 -11.34
N GLY A 58 -0.60 -2.39 -10.96
CA GLY A 58 0.26 -1.57 -11.80
C GLY A 58 0.54 -0.19 -11.17
N PRO A 59 1.01 0.78 -11.98
CA PRO A 59 1.21 2.15 -11.52
C PRO A 59 -0.12 2.80 -11.07
N PRO A 60 -0.04 3.86 -10.24
CA PRO A 60 -1.24 4.58 -9.82
C PRO A 60 -1.92 5.23 -11.02
N TYR A 61 -3.22 5.52 -10.88
CA TYR A 61 -3.98 6.11 -11.97
C TYR A 61 -3.84 7.63 -12.07
N ASP A 62 -3.54 8.28 -10.95
CA ASP A 62 -3.43 9.75 -10.85
C ASP A 62 -1.98 10.26 -11.00
N VAL A 63 -1.03 9.42 -11.44
CA VAL A 63 0.21 9.94 -12.03
C VAL A 63 -0.13 10.49 -13.40
N SER A 64 -0.24 11.82 -13.51
CA SER A 64 -0.24 12.47 -14.81
C SER A 64 0.97 11.95 -15.58
N SER A 65 0.74 11.21 -16.67
CA SER A 65 1.78 10.68 -17.57
C SER A 65 2.52 11.79 -18.34
N SER A 66 2.48 13.03 -17.85
CA SER A 66 3.04 14.24 -18.45
C SER A 66 4.07 14.95 -17.55
N ALA A 67 4.43 14.40 -16.39
CA ALA A 67 5.47 14.99 -15.55
C ALA A 67 6.88 14.54 -15.96
N SER A 68 7.31 14.92 -17.16
CA SER A 68 8.74 15.17 -17.37
C SER A 68 9.13 16.42 -16.56
N PRO A 69 10.19 16.41 -15.74
CA PRO A 69 10.46 17.55 -14.89
C PRO A 69 11.12 18.66 -15.70
N ALA A 70 10.35 19.71 -16.01
CA ALA A 70 10.92 21.04 -16.08
C ALA A 70 11.24 21.47 -14.63
N ALA A 71 12.46 21.21 -14.20
CA ALA A 71 12.97 21.65 -12.90
C ALA A 71 13.16 23.17 -12.92
N GLY A 72 12.30 23.91 -12.22
CA GLY A 72 12.55 25.29 -11.82
C GLY A 72 13.46 25.35 -10.58
N PRO A 73 14.31 26.39 -10.43
CA PRO A 73 15.28 26.45 -9.35
C PRO A 73 14.62 26.94 -8.04
N GLY A 74 14.58 26.07 -7.02
CA GLY A 74 14.18 26.46 -5.66
C GLY A 74 13.32 25.41 -4.98
N ALA A 75 13.96 24.52 -4.20
CA ALA A 75 13.34 23.46 -3.40
C ALA A 75 12.45 22.48 -4.20
N GLY A 76 13.08 21.73 -5.10
CA GLY A 76 12.38 20.74 -5.94
C GLY A 76 11.81 19.59 -5.13
N ALA A 77 10.51 19.34 -5.29
CA ALA A 77 9.91 18.06 -4.94
C ALA A 77 10.75 16.92 -5.56
N LEU A 78 10.96 15.82 -4.82
CA LEU A 78 11.65 14.66 -5.37
C LEU A 78 10.94 14.26 -6.68
N PRO A 79 11.70 13.93 -7.75
CA PRO A 79 11.08 13.48 -8.99
C PRO A 79 10.16 12.29 -8.69
N PRO A 80 8.98 12.23 -9.33
CA PRO A 80 8.10 11.09 -9.15
C PRO A 80 8.88 9.82 -9.52
N PRO A 81 8.59 8.71 -8.86
CA PRO A 81 9.30 7.46 -9.09
C PRO A 81 9.04 7.02 -10.52
N PRO A 82 9.99 6.34 -11.19
CA PRO A 82 9.72 5.80 -12.51
C PRO A 82 8.52 4.84 -12.43
N ASP A 83 7.50 5.08 -13.25
CA ASP A 83 6.30 4.25 -13.33
C ASP A 83 6.60 2.84 -13.90
N THR A 84 7.77 2.69 -14.52
CA THR A 84 8.25 1.43 -15.07
C THR A 84 8.49 0.40 -13.98
N GLY A 85 7.83 -0.75 -14.11
CA GLY A 85 8.05 -1.89 -13.22
C GLY A 85 7.25 -1.83 -11.91
N ILE A 86 6.28 -0.91 -11.78
CA ILE A 86 5.33 -0.97 -10.67
C ILE A 86 4.36 -2.14 -10.91
N VAL A 87 4.39 -3.11 -10.01
CA VAL A 87 3.53 -4.30 -10.02
C VAL A 87 2.17 -4.02 -9.38
N SER A 88 2.17 -3.21 -8.32
CA SER A 88 0.96 -2.74 -7.64
C SER A 88 1.23 -1.46 -6.88
N SER A 89 0.18 -0.67 -6.66
CA SER A 89 0.28 0.60 -5.95
C SER A 89 -0.93 0.84 -5.05
N CYS A 90 -0.71 1.64 -4.01
CA CYS A 90 -1.75 2.15 -3.13
C CYS A 90 -1.40 3.57 -2.68
N THR A 91 -2.40 4.45 -2.68
CA THR A 91 -2.28 5.82 -2.20
C THR A 91 -3.27 6.04 -1.08
N SER A 92 -2.77 6.53 0.05
CA SER A 92 -3.53 6.64 1.28
C SER A 92 -3.38 8.02 1.92
N ARG A 93 -4.42 8.48 2.59
CA ARG A 93 -4.45 9.71 3.39
C ARG A 93 -4.44 9.35 4.87
N LEU A 94 -3.65 10.07 5.67
CA LEU A 94 -3.64 9.93 7.12
C LEU A 94 -3.53 11.31 7.79
N TYR A 95 -4.37 11.54 8.80
CA TYR A 95 -4.27 12.72 9.65
C TYR A 95 -3.29 12.44 10.80
N ILE A 96 -2.26 13.29 10.93
CA ILE A 96 -1.25 13.16 11.98
C ILE A 96 -1.74 13.92 13.22
N GLY A 97 -2.48 13.21 14.08
CA GLY A 97 -2.92 13.69 15.39
C GLY A 97 -1.85 13.54 16.48
N GLU A 98 -2.20 13.97 17.70
CA GLU A 98 -1.32 13.93 18.87
C GLU A 98 -0.79 12.52 19.20
N ASP A 99 -1.57 11.48 18.88
CA ASP A 99 -1.22 10.08 19.09
C ASP A 99 -0.04 9.60 18.24
N PHE A 100 0.30 10.32 17.16
CA PHE A 100 1.51 10.09 16.37
C PHE A 100 2.64 11.07 16.71
N GLY A 101 2.42 11.98 17.65
CA GLY A 101 3.31 13.08 17.96
C GLY A 101 4.41 12.77 18.96
N ASN A 102 5.34 13.72 19.06
CA ASN A 102 6.32 13.81 20.14
C ASN A 102 6.14 15.14 20.91
N TYR A 103 6.91 15.32 21.98
CA TYR A 103 6.87 16.52 22.81
C TYR A 103 7.27 17.83 22.10
N ASN A 104 7.76 17.77 20.86
CA ASN A 104 8.09 18.95 20.05
C ASN A 104 6.93 19.37 19.13
N GLY A 105 5.74 18.76 19.25
CA GLY A 105 4.57 19.11 18.44
C GLY A 105 4.67 18.66 16.97
N VAL A 106 5.50 17.65 16.69
CA VAL A 106 5.67 17.04 15.36
C VAL A 106 5.53 15.53 15.43
N MET A 107 5.30 14.87 14.30
CA MET A 107 5.23 13.41 14.21
C MET A 107 6.50 12.76 14.77
N HIS A 108 6.33 11.77 15.64
CA HIS A 108 7.41 10.97 16.19
C HIS A 108 8.06 10.12 15.08
N GLY A 109 9.40 10.04 15.06
CA GLY A 109 10.11 9.23 14.05
C GLY A 109 9.68 7.76 14.06
N GLY A 110 9.57 7.15 15.25
CA GLY A 110 9.02 5.81 15.39
C GLY A 110 7.59 5.65 14.87
N ALA A 111 6.74 6.68 14.97
CA ALA A 111 5.39 6.64 14.39
C ALA A 111 5.45 6.62 12.86
N ALA A 112 6.36 7.36 12.24
CA ALA A 112 6.60 7.28 10.80
C ALA A 112 7.00 5.86 10.37
N GLY A 113 7.81 5.16 11.19
CA GLY A 113 8.15 3.75 10.98
C GLY A 113 6.91 2.86 10.88
N VAL A 114 5.99 2.97 11.83
CA VAL A 114 4.72 2.22 11.83
C VAL A 114 3.85 2.59 10.64
N ILE A 115 3.70 3.88 10.37
CA ILE A 115 2.89 4.38 9.25
C ILE A 115 3.44 3.84 7.93
N PHE A 116 4.75 3.95 7.68
CA PHE A 116 5.33 3.42 6.46
C PHE A 116 5.24 1.90 6.39
N ASP A 117 5.52 1.18 7.49
CA ASP A 117 5.42 -0.28 7.52
C ASP A 117 4.04 -0.75 7.05
N MET A 118 2.99 -0.21 7.66
CA MET A 118 1.61 -0.58 7.34
C MET A 118 1.19 -0.09 5.96
N LEU A 119 1.34 1.20 5.69
CA LEU A 119 0.78 1.81 4.48
C LEU A 119 1.53 1.44 3.20
N THR A 120 2.79 0.99 3.31
CA THR A 120 3.46 0.37 2.16
C THR A 120 3.10 -1.10 2.01
N THR A 121 2.91 -1.84 3.10
CA THR A 121 2.49 -3.25 3.04
C THR A 121 1.15 -3.41 2.35
N ILE A 122 0.20 -2.50 2.58
CA ILE A 122 -1.13 -2.58 1.93
C ILE A 122 -1.09 -2.43 0.41
N ALA A 123 -0.01 -1.89 -0.16
CA ALA A 123 0.19 -1.86 -1.61
C ALA A 123 0.34 -3.25 -2.24
N LEU A 124 0.53 -4.30 -1.44
CA LEU A 124 0.47 -5.70 -1.90
C LEU A 124 -0.97 -6.24 -1.97
N GLY A 125 -1.94 -5.56 -1.36
CA GLY A 125 -3.36 -5.94 -1.36
C GLY A 125 -3.95 -6.20 -2.76
N PRO A 126 -3.71 -5.35 -3.78
CA PRO A 126 -4.25 -5.55 -5.14
C PRO A 126 -3.86 -6.88 -5.80
N ILE A 127 -2.73 -7.47 -5.40
CA ILE A 127 -2.20 -8.73 -5.96
C ILE A 127 -2.27 -9.90 -4.97
N ALA A 128 -2.78 -9.63 -3.76
CA ALA A 128 -2.91 -10.60 -2.69
C ALA A 128 -3.96 -11.66 -3.04
N ARG A 129 -3.60 -12.93 -2.81
CA ARG A 129 -4.47 -14.09 -3.04
C ARG A 129 -4.03 -15.23 -2.11
N PRO A 130 -4.85 -16.28 -1.93
CA PRO A 130 -4.46 -17.44 -1.12
C PRO A 130 -3.06 -17.96 -1.52
N GLY A 131 -2.18 -18.10 -0.53
CA GLY A 131 -0.80 -18.55 -0.73
C GLY A 131 0.17 -17.52 -1.34
N PHE A 132 -0.27 -16.27 -1.58
CA PHE A 132 0.57 -15.21 -2.15
C PHE A 132 0.23 -13.83 -1.56
N TRP A 133 1.06 -13.36 -0.62
CA TRP A 133 0.96 -12.02 0.00
C TRP A 133 -0.40 -11.63 0.55
N ALA A 134 -1.18 -12.60 1.04
CA ALA A 134 -2.38 -12.31 1.82
C ALA A 134 -2.02 -11.53 3.10
N PHE A 135 -2.92 -10.66 3.56
CA PHE A 135 -2.68 -9.79 4.73
C PHE A 135 -2.23 -10.57 5.97
N LEU A 136 -1.31 -10.03 6.79
CA LEU A 136 -0.59 -10.74 7.88
C LEU A 136 0.37 -11.85 7.39
N GLY A 137 0.40 -12.11 6.08
CA GLY A 137 1.38 -12.96 5.43
C GLY A 137 2.63 -12.17 5.09
N GLY A 138 3.65 -12.28 5.94
CA GLY A 138 4.97 -11.70 5.72
C GLY A 138 5.40 -10.69 6.77
N VAL A 139 6.72 -10.59 6.92
CA VAL A 139 7.38 -9.72 7.91
C VAL A 139 8.32 -8.77 7.23
N THR A 140 8.54 -7.64 7.89
CA THR A 140 9.48 -6.62 7.46
C THR A 140 10.91 -7.12 7.69
N ARG A 141 11.66 -7.28 6.61
CA ARG A 141 13.08 -7.63 6.65
C ARG A 141 13.94 -6.38 6.86
N THR A 142 13.58 -5.30 6.18
CA THR A 142 14.28 -4.02 6.27
C THR A 142 13.31 -2.91 5.94
N LEU A 143 13.31 -1.87 6.76
CA LEU A 143 12.57 -0.64 6.53
C LEU A 143 13.54 0.52 6.70
N ASN A 144 13.94 1.14 5.59
CA ASN A 144 14.85 2.27 5.60
C ASN A 144 14.05 3.56 5.43
N LEU A 145 14.11 4.47 6.41
CA LEU A 145 13.40 5.74 6.40
C LEU A 145 14.39 6.89 6.31
N SER A 146 14.11 7.82 5.40
CA SER A 146 14.78 9.13 5.36
C SER A 146 13.77 10.22 5.69
N TYR A 147 14.06 10.98 6.75
CA TYR A 147 13.27 12.14 7.17
C TYR A 147 13.82 13.38 6.49
N LEU A 148 13.00 14.02 5.66
CA LEU A 148 13.39 15.18 4.87
C LEU A 148 12.89 16.47 5.53
N LYS A 149 11.68 16.45 6.08
CA LYS A 149 11.06 17.57 6.81
C LYS A 149 10.18 17.06 7.94
N ALA A 150 10.11 17.82 9.02
CA ALA A 150 9.19 17.54 10.12
C ALA A 150 7.72 17.65 9.64
N VAL A 151 6.86 16.80 10.20
CA VAL A 151 5.41 16.85 9.98
C VAL A 151 4.77 17.43 11.24
N PRO A 152 4.27 18.67 11.23
CA PRO A 152 3.55 19.23 12.37
C PRO A 152 2.32 18.41 12.72
N ILE A 153 1.99 18.29 14.00
CA ILE A 153 0.71 17.72 14.43
C ILE A 153 -0.44 18.58 13.88
N GLY A 154 -1.52 17.93 13.49
CA GLY A 154 -2.64 18.55 12.77
C GLY A 154 -2.47 18.56 11.25
N THR A 155 -1.38 18.00 10.72
CA THR A 155 -1.16 17.89 9.27
C THR A 155 -1.80 16.62 8.71
N THR A 156 -2.51 16.75 7.59
CA THR A 156 -2.91 15.60 6.77
C THR A 156 -1.80 15.28 5.77
N VAL A 157 -1.35 14.03 5.74
CA VAL A 157 -0.34 13.54 4.81
C VAL A 157 -0.92 12.55 3.82
N ILE A 158 -0.31 12.48 2.63
CA ILE A 158 -0.58 11.47 1.61
C ILE A 158 0.63 10.54 1.53
N VAL A 159 0.39 9.25 1.72
CA VAL A 159 1.38 8.18 1.58
C VAL A 159 1.15 7.47 0.26
N HIS A 160 2.14 7.55 -0.62
CA HIS A 160 2.20 6.86 -1.90
C HIS A 160 3.07 5.62 -1.73
N ALA A 161 2.57 4.44 -2.08
CA ALA A 161 3.29 3.18 -1.90
C ALA A 161 3.27 2.33 -3.17
N TYR A 162 4.46 2.06 -3.73
CA TYR A 162 4.61 1.35 -5.01
C TYR A 162 5.44 0.08 -4.81
N ALA A 163 4.86 -1.07 -5.16
CA ALA A 163 5.55 -2.36 -5.15
C ALA A 163 6.24 -2.58 -6.50
N TYR A 164 7.57 -2.69 -6.49
CA TYR A 164 8.38 -2.82 -7.71
C TYR A 164 8.76 -4.26 -8.03
N GLN A 165 9.10 -5.05 -7.01
CA GLN A 165 9.46 -6.45 -7.18
C GLN A 165 8.66 -7.26 -6.20
N VAL A 166 7.84 -8.18 -6.70
CA VAL A 166 7.03 -9.07 -5.86
C VAL A 166 7.24 -10.51 -6.32
N GLY A 167 8.03 -11.25 -5.56
CA GLY A 167 8.27 -12.68 -5.77
C GLY A 167 7.50 -13.54 -4.77
N LYS A 168 7.66 -14.86 -4.84
CA LYS A 168 7.03 -15.80 -3.89
C LYS A 168 7.52 -15.65 -2.45
N ARG A 169 8.74 -15.14 -2.24
CA ARG A 169 9.41 -15.10 -0.94
C ARG A 169 9.77 -13.70 -0.45
N SER A 170 9.80 -12.71 -1.33
CA SER A 170 10.20 -11.34 -0.98
C SER A 170 9.48 -10.31 -1.83
N ALA A 171 9.26 -9.14 -1.25
CA ALA A 171 8.72 -7.98 -1.93
C ALA A 171 9.59 -6.75 -1.62
N TYR A 172 9.71 -5.86 -2.60
CA TYR A 172 10.33 -4.56 -2.46
C TYR A 172 9.31 -3.48 -2.82
N ILE A 173 9.10 -2.56 -1.89
CA ILE A 173 8.09 -1.53 -1.94
C ILE A 173 8.76 -0.21 -1.57
N LYS A 174 8.44 0.87 -2.30
CA LYS A 174 8.93 2.20 -2.00
C LYS A 174 7.79 3.12 -1.61
N GLY A 175 8.03 3.97 -0.62
CA GLY A 175 7.03 4.85 -0.02
C GLY A 175 7.43 6.32 -0.03
N TRP A 176 6.46 7.21 -0.20
CA TRP A 176 6.63 8.67 -0.06
C TRP A 176 5.52 9.25 0.79
N MET A 177 5.88 10.01 1.80
CA MET A 177 4.94 10.80 2.61
C MET A 177 5.00 12.26 2.16
N THR A 178 3.88 12.79 1.71
CA THR A 178 3.77 14.12 1.11
C THR A 178 2.66 14.95 1.75
N SER A 179 2.70 16.27 1.59
CA SER A 179 1.57 17.15 1.85
C SER A 179 0.40 16.81 0.92
N GLU A 180 -0.84 17.13 1.30
CA GLU A 180 -2.02 16.91 0.42
C GLU A 180 -1.88 17.50 -0.99
N HIS A 181 -1.17 18.62 -1.13
CA HIS A 181 -0.92 19.25 -2.44
C HIS A 181 0.28 18.66 -3.20
N GLY A 182 0.95 17.63 -2.69
CA GLY A 182 2.13 17.00 -3.29
C GLY A 182 3.41 17.85 -3.32
N LYS A 183 3.36 19.13 -2.93
CA LYS A 183 4.50 20.06 -3.04
C LYS A 183 5.63 19.79 -2.05
N THR A 184 5.31 19.22 -0.88
CA THR A 184 6.29 18.90 0.15
C THR A 184 6.38 17.41 0.35
N THR A 185 7.58 16.85 0.24
CA THR A 185 7.88 15.50 0.72
C THR A 185 8.48 15.59 2.13
N TYR A 186 7.84 14.90 3.07
CA TYR A 186 8.26 14.88 4.47
C TYR A 186 9.24 13.75 4.76
N ALA A 187 8.97 12.57 4.21
CA ALA A 187 9.79 11.40 4.39
C ALA A 187 9.62 10.43 3.22
N VAL A 188 10.62 9.57 3.03
CA VAL A 188 10.59 8.47 2.06
C VAL A 188 11.03 7.18 2.72
N CYS A 189 10.58 6.04 2.18
CA CYS A 189 11.04 4.74 2.67
C CYS A 189 11.31 3.72 1.57
N ASP A 190 12.24 2.82 1.86
CA ASP A 190 12.49 1.59 1.13
C ASP A 190 12.15 0.40 2.04
N HIS A 191 11.17 -0.40 1.63
CA HIS A 191 10.61 -1.49 2.41
C HIS A 191 10.85 -2.84 1.72
N HIS A 192 11.65 -3.69 2.36
CA HIS A 192 11.82 -5.08 1.97
C HIS A 192 11.03 -5.99 2.91
N LYS A 193 10.11 -6.77 2.34
CA LYS A 193 9.37 -7.81 3.07
C LYS A 193 9.83 -9.20 2.70
N LEU A 194 9.73 -10.12 3.64
CA LEU A 194 9.82 -11.56 3.42
C LEU A 194 8.45 -12.18 3.63
N TYR A 195 8.04 -13.05 2.72
CA TYR A 195 6.81 -13.81 2.86
C TYR A 195 6.98 -14.83 3.99
N LEU A 196 6.02 -14.82 4.91
CA LEU A 196 5.81 -15.84 5.92
C LEU A 196 4.33 -16.22 5.89
N PRO A 197 3.98 -17.50 6.03
CA PRO A 197 2.59 -17.91 6.13
C PRO A 197 1.92 -17.25 7.34
N MET A 198 0.66 -16.86 7.18
CA MET A 198 -0.19 -16.45 8.29
C MET A 198 -0.37 -17.56 9.31
N LEU A 199 -0.67 -17.17 10.56
CA LEU A 199 -1.19 -18.07 11.57
C LEU A 199 -2.53 -18.68 11.12
N LYS A 200 -2.74 -19.97 11.44
CA LYS A 200 -3.94 -20.72 11.04
C LYS A 200 -5.23 -20.06 11.53
N GLU A 201 -5.24 -19.57 12.76
CA GLU A 201 -6.36 -18.85 13.38
C GLU A 201 -6.78 -17.58 12.61
N HIS A 202 -5.85 -16.92 11.91
CA HIS A 202 -6.15 -15.75 11.09
C HIS A 202 -6.58 -16.12 9.67
N LEU A 203 -6.27 -17.33 9.21
CA LEU A 203 -6.77 -17.88 7.94
C LEU A 203 -8.24 -18.28 8.01
N GLU A 204 -8.71 -18.66 9.19
CA GLU A 204 -10.14 -18.97 9.45
C GLU A 204 -11.04 -17.73 9.37
N LEU A 205 -10.46 -16.53 9.52
CA LEU A 205 -11.15 -15.25 9.37
C LEU A 205 -11.31 -14.90 7.90
N ARG A 206 -12.42 -15.37 7.32
CA ARG A 206 -12.79 -15.15 5.93
C ARG A 206 -13.31 -13.73 5.70
N VAL A 207 -12.90 -13.14 4.59
CA VAL A 207 -13.41 -11.86 4.07
C VAL A 207 -13.91 -12.05 2.64
N PRO A 208 -14.79 -11.17 2.10
CA PRO A 208 -15.37 -11.34 0.77
C PRO A 208 -14.34 -11.54 -0.36
N TRP A 209 -13.15 -10.96 -0.21
CA TRP A 209 -12.04 -11.15 -1.15
C TRP A 209 -11.58 -12.60 -1.28
N ASP A 210 -11.63 -13.40 -0.20
CA ASP A 210 -11.22 -14.81 -0.22
C ASP A 210 -12.15 -15.66 -1.10
N ASP A 211 -13.39 -15.23 -1.29
CA ASP A 211 -14.38 -15.99 -2.05
C ASP A 211 -14.14 -15.91 -3.56
N LEU A 212 -13.42 -14.88 -4.01
CA LEU A 212 -13.00 -14.70 -5.41
C LEU A 212 -11.96 -15.72 -5.87
N TRP A 213 -11.28 -16.38 -4.93
CA TRP A 213 -10.17 -17.27 -5.23
C TRP A 213 -10.53 -18.72 -4.93
N ASP A 214 -10.03 -19.63 -5.76
CA ASP A 214 -10.04 -21.07 -5.47
C ASP A 214 -8.89 -21.46 -4.52
N ALA A 215 -8.83 -22.75 -4.17
CA ALA A 215 -7.78 -23.28 -3.28
C ALA A 215 -6.36 -23.18 -3.87
N ASN A 216 -6.24 -23.02 -5.19
CA ASN A 216 -4.97 -22.89 -5.91
C ASN A 216 -4.58 -21.42 -6.12
N GLY A 217 -5.37 -20.46 -5.63
CA GLY A 217 -5.17 -19.03 -5.85
C GLY A 217 -5.51 -18.59 -7.28
N GLN A 218 -6.28 -19.38 -8.03
CA GLN A 218 -6.86 -18.97 -9.30
C GLN A 218 -8.18 -18.25 -9.05
N GLU A 219 -8.44 -17.18 -9.80
CA GLU A 219 -9.69 -16.44 -9.70
C GLU A 219 -10.84 -17.32 -10.22
N LYS A 220 -11.88 -17.49 -9.41
CA LYS A 220 -13.09 -18.20 -9.84
C LYS A 220 -13.76 -17.39 -10.95
N SER A 221 -14.04 -18.04 -12.09
CA SER A 221 -14.63 -17.44 -13.29
C SER A 221 -15.75 -16.43 -12.96
N LYS A 222 -15.49 -15.15 -13.27
CA LYS A 222 -16.34 -13.94 -13.17
C LYS A 222 -17.60 -14.10 -12.29
N SER A 223 -17.42 -14.25 -10.98
CA SER A 223 -18.42 -13.67 -10.07
C SER A 223 -18.32 -12.16 -10.23
N LYS A 224 -19.39 -11.51 -10.70
CA LYS A 224 -19.47 -10.04 -10.71
C LYS A 224 -19.31 -9.58 -9.26
N LEU A 225 -18.12 -9.05 -8.97
CA LEU A 225 -17.79 -8.30 -7.77
C LEU A 225 -18.65 -7.04 -7.73
#